data_AF-A0A1V6TC44-F1
#
_entry.id   AF-A0A1V6TC44-F1
#
_cell.length_a   1.000
_cell.length_b   1.000
_cell.length_c   1.000
_cell.angle_alpha   90.00
_cell.angle_beta   90.00
_cell.angle_gamma   90.00
#
_symmetry.space_group_name_H-M   'P 1'
#
loop_
_entity.id
_entity.type
_entity.pdbx_description
1 polymer ?
#
loop_
_entity_poly.entity_id
_entity_poly.type
_entity_poly.pdbx_seq_one_letter_code
_entity_poly.pdbx_strand_id
1 'polypeptide(L)'
;MPLPRPSGSNVPSPSCRAQYVVYHPDGLWMFRPAECYYCRSEGSRKNSPDHVKQNKPPAPTVQCTLCLNRMIWPEEYRASFKESDFICPLCTSGYDVTTTLEVTPYKLFAENTFSWLVQDANGPEVCFQKDFNFHIRSESIFQIFTRLGIEGFLSRIRLFPSSEPQLRYDGKPIHNSKELVSALQKLVADGKTSDNKCSLCFDQCRKVYPACGRDGCPQRMCATCLERWHKHNSAGCVINTEMLGCPFCRRYPIPRLLAKYGLLIHSVEDIDKAVRDKRKFIYAWCFECATAKVVRERSCTLGKPLELKGWICDECLWEILRKRSVDVSTVIEDT
;
A
#
# COMPACT_ATOMS: atom_id res chain seq x y z
N MET A 1 48.68 -33.98 -17.99
CA MET A 1 48.62 -32.55 -18.33
C MET A 1 47.85 -31.83 -17.24
N PRO A 2 48.39 -30.78 -16.61
CA PRO A 2 47.67 -30.01 -15.61
C PRO A 2 46.56 -29.22 -16.32
N LEU A 3 45.31 -29.42 -15.91
CA LEU A 3 44.19 -28.63 -16.39
C LEU A 3 44.41 -27.15 -16.00
N PRO A 4 44.23 -26.20 -16.94
CA PRO A 4 44.43 -24.79 -16.65
C PRO A 4 43.40 -24.32 -15.61
N ARG A 5 43.83 -23.50 -14.65
CA ARG A 5 42.95 -22.88 -13.65
C ARG A 5 41.89 -22.03 -14.36
N PRO A 6 40.59 -22.28 -14.17
CA PRO A 6 39.56 -21.49 -14.82
C PRO A 6 39.45 -20.13 -14.11
N SER A 7 40.01 -19.08 -14.71
CA SER A 7 39.68 -17.69 -14.41
C SER A 7 38.36 -17.34 -15.10
N GLY A 8 37.25 -17.95 -14.63
CA GLY A 8 35.95 -17.87 -15.28
C GLY A 8 35.02 -16.86 -14.61
N SER A 9 34.61 -15.82 -15.35
CA SER A 9 33.43 -15.02 -15.00
C SER A 9 32.17 -15.82 -15.32
N ASN A 10 31.37 -16.17 -14.31
CA ASN A 10 30.13 -16.94 -14.49
C ASN A 10 28.94 -16.01 -14.77
N VAL A 11 28.32 -16.11 -15.94
CA VAL A 11 27.11 -15.36 -16.29
C VAL A 11 25.93 -16.35 -16.41
N PRO A 12 24.84 -16.17 -15.64
CA PRO A 12 23.67 -17.03 -15.74
C PRO A 12 22.84 -16.72 -17.00
N SER A 13 22.49 -17.76 -17.76
CA SER A 13 21.58 -17.63 -18.92
C SER A 13 20.13 -17.42 -18.46
N PRO A 14 19.37 -16.46 -19.01
CA PRO A 14 18.00 -16.17 -18.55
C PRO A 14 17.01 -17.32 -18.76
N SER A 15 17.23 -18.18 -19.77
CA SER A 15 16.33 -19.28 -20.12
C SER A 15 16.52 -20.52 -19.24
N CYS A 16 17.77 -20.99 -19.07
CA CYS A 16 18.05 -22.19 -18.27
C CYS A 16 18.51 -21.87 -16.83
N ARG A 17 18.88 -20.62 -16.55
CA ARG A 17 19.38 -20.11 -15.27
C ARG A 17 20.57 -20.88 -14.71
N ALA A 18 21.32 -21.52 -15.60
CA ALA A 18 22.57 -22.19 -15.29
C ALA A 18 23.77 -21.33 -15.72
N GLN A 19 24.88 -21.51 -15.01
CA GLN A 19 26.12 -20.78 -15.24
C GLN A 19 26.98 -21.50 -16.29
N TYR A 20 27.63 -20.71 -17.15
CA TYR A 20 28.68 -21.20 -18.05
C TYR A 20 30.04 -21.16 -17.37
N VAL A 21 30.84 -22.19 -17.64
CA VAL A 21 32.30 -22.02 -17.62
C VAL A 21 32.70 -21.43 -18.97
N VAL A 22 33.14 -20.18 -18.97
CA VAL A 22 33.64 -19.51 -20.18
C VAL A 22 35.15 -19.59 -20.19
N TYR A 23 35.71 -20.18 -21.24
CA TYR A 23 37.12 -20.09 -21.57
C TYR A 23 37.27 -18.88 -22.51
N HIS A 24 38.02 -17.85 -22.12
CA HIS A 24 38.16 -16.54 -22.80
C HIS A 24 36.94 -15.60 -22.71
N PRO A 25 36.70 -14.98 -21.55
CA PRO A 25 35.62 -13.99 -21.38
C PRO A 25 35.76 -12.78 -22.33
N ASP A 26 36.98 -12.35 -22.67
CA ASP A 26 37.25 -11.20 -23.53
C ASP A 26 36.81 -11.41 -25.00
N GLY A 27 36.58 -12.67 -25.41
CA GLY A 27 36.07 -13.01 -26.74
C GLY A 27 34.56 -12.95 -26.88
N LEU A 28 33.82 -12.75 -25.79
CA LEU A 28 32.36 -12.67 -25.80
C LEU A 28 31.90 -11.23 -26.07
N TRP A 29 31.45 -10.95 -27.29
CA TRP A 29 30.77 -9.69 -27.60
C TRP A 29 29.37 -9.66 -26.95
N MET A 30 29.30 -9.17 -25.71
CA MET A 30 28.10 -9.19 -24.84
C MET A 30 27.01 -8.15 -25.19
N PHE A 31 26.75 -7.90 -26.48
CA PHE A 31 25.73 -6.91 -26.91
C PHE A 31 24.28 -7.43 -26.85
N ARG A 32 24.04 -8.69 -26.47
CA ARG A 32 22.70 -9.27 -26.25
C ARG A 32 22.67 -10.03 -24.92
N PRO A 33 21.51 -10.20 -24.26
CA PRO A 33 21.42 -11.11 -23.12
C PRO A 33 21.99 -12.48 -23.53
N ALA A 34 22.99 -12.94 -22.80
CA ALA A 34 23.76 -14.13 -23.17
C ALA A 34 22.88 -15.38 -23.04
N GLU A 35 22.20 -15.77 -24.12
CA GLU A 35 21.53 -17.06 -24.20
C GLU A 35 22.55 -18.18 -24.31
N CYS A 36 22.32 -19.27 -23.57
CA CYS A 36 23.20 -20.44 -23.61
C CYS A 36 23.22 -21.11 -24.99
N TYR A 37 24.34 -21.72 -25.40
CA TYR A 37 24.43 -22.49 -26.64
C TYR A 37 23.27 -23.49 -26.77
N TYR A 38 22.99 -24.24 -25.69
CA TYR A 38 21.89 -25.20 -25.65
C TYR A 38 20.51 -24.51 -25.81
N CYS A 39 20.28 -23.44 -25.05
CA CYS A 39 19.06 -22.64 -25.06
C CYS A 39 18.80 -22.00 -26.44
N ARG A 40 19.88 -21.54 -27.09
CA ARG A 40 19.87 -20.95 -28.43
C ARG A 40 19.57 -22.01 -29.48
N SER A 41 20.22 -23.17 -29.37
CA SER A 41 20.05 -24.30 -30.30
C SER A 41 18.66 -24.95 -30.22
N GLU A 42 18.06 -25.03 -29.04
CA GLU A 42 16.68 -25.50 -28.87
C GLU A 42 15.64 -24.42 -29.21
N GLY A 43 15.95 -23.14 -28.97
CA GLY A 43 15.15 -22.02 -29.45
C GLY A 43 14.94 -22.06 -30.97
N SER A 44 15.94 -22.52 -31.73
CA SER A 44 15.86 -22.75 -33.17
C SER A 44 15.08 -24.00 -33.60
N ARG A 45 14.79 -24.95 -32.70
CA ARG A 45 14.01 -26.18 -32.99
C ARG A 45 12.51 -26.06 -32.74
N LYS A 46 12.02 -24.90 -32.27
CA LYS A 46 10.60 -24.63 -31.99
C LYS A 46 9.62 -24.76 -33.19
N ASN A 47 10.11 -25.06 -34.39
CA ASN A 47 9.29 -25.28 -35.58
C ASN A 47 8.97 -26.77 -35.87
N SER A 48 9.33 -27.72 -34.98
CA SER A 48 8.97 -29.14 -35.16
C SER A 48 7.78 -29.55 -34.27
N PRO A 49 6.69 -30.12 -34.84
CA PRO A 49 5.44 -30.44 -34.13
C PRO A 49 5.55 -31.51 -33.03
N ASP A 50 6.70 -32.20 -32.90
CA ASP A 50 6.89 -33.28 -31.91
C ASP A 50 7.36 -32.83 -30.51
N HIS A 51 7.65 -31.53 -30.32
CA HIS A 51 8.31 -31.05 -29.09
C HIS A 51 7.40 -30.82 -27.86
N VAL A 52 6.08 -30.93 -27.99
CA VAL A 52 5.15 -30.67 -26.87
C VAL A 52 5.15 -31.79 -25.81
N LYS A 53 5.83 -32.92 -26.06
CA LYS A 53 5.72 -34.13 -25.21
C LYS A 53 6.91 -34.49 -24.33
N GLN A 54 8.01 -33.73 -24.33
CA GLN A 54 9.16 -34.08 -23.48
C GLN A 54 9.52 -32.93 -22.53
N ASN A 55 9.17 -33.07 -21.24
CA ASN A 55 9.60 -32.23 -20.11
C ASN A 55 11.14 -32.32 -19.88
N LYS A 56 11.96 -32.11 -20.90
CA LYS A 56 13.42 -32.12 -20.78
C LYS A 56 13.93 -30.70 -20.50
N PRO A 57 14.87 -30.53 -19.55
CA PRO A 57 15.46 -29.23 -19.28
C PRO A 57 16.24 -28.74 -20.51
N PRO A 58 16.22 -27.43 -20.80
CA PRO A 58 16.74 -26.89 -22.06
C PRO A 58 18.27 -26.87 -22.17
N ALA A 59 18.96 -27.34 -21.13
CA ALA A 59 20.39 -27.45 -21.08
C ALA A 59 20.79 -28.59 -20.12
N PRO A 60 21.87 -29.32 -20.41
CA PRO A 60 22.42 -30.31 -19.50
C PRO A 60 23.05 -29.58 -18.31
N THR A 61 22.50 -29.77 -17.10
CA THR A 61 22.97 -29.09 -15.89
C THR A 61 23.26 -30.03 -14.73
N VAL A 62 24.25 -29.68 -13.92
CA VAL A 62 24.53 -30.29 -12.61
C VAL A 62 24.39 -29.25 -11.51
N GLN A 63 23.93 -29.65 -10.33
CA GLN A 63 23.71 -28.74 -9.19
C GLN A 63 24.80 -28.90 -8.15
N CYS A 64 25.35 -27.78 -7.67
CA CYS A 64 26.32 -27.80 -6.59
C CYS A 64 25.65 -28.15 -5.26
N THR A 65 26.25 -29.06 -4.49
CA THR A 65 25.76 -29.44 -3.16
C THR A 65 25.91 -28.35 -2.10
N LEU A 66 26.89 -27.46 -2.24
CA LEU A 66 27.15 -26.37 -1.28
C LEU A 66 26.32 -25.12 -1.56
N CYS A 67 26.43 -24.52 -2.75
CA CYS A 67 25.75 -23.27 -3.09
C CYS A 67 24.42 -23.42 -3.84
N LEU A 68 24.03 -24.65 -4.20
CA LEU A 68 22.82 -24.96 -4.98
C LEU A 68 22.77 -24.31 -6.38
N ASN A 69 23.83 -23.63 -6.82
CA ASN A 69 23.92 -23.10 -8.18
C ASN A 69 23.98 -24.23 -9.19
N ARG A 70 23.31 -24.02 -10.34
CA ARG A 70 23.34 -24.94 -11.48
C ARG A 70 24.43 -24.54 -12.45
N MET A 71 25.26 -25.49 -12.83
CA MET A 71 26.32 -25.34 -13.85
C MET A 71 25.90 -26.10 -15.10
N ILE A 72 26.15 -25.54 -16.28
CA ILE A 72 25.99 -26.28 -17.54
C ILE A 72 27.15 -27.27 -17.63
N TRP A 73 26.80 -28.56 -17.70
CA TRP A 73 27.78 -29.63 -17.83
C TRP A 73 27.24 -30.69 -18.81
N PRO A 74 27.79 -30.77 -20.03
CA PRO A 74 27.33 -31.70 -21.06
C PRO A 74 27.47 -33.17 -20.59
N GLU A 75 26.52 -34.02 -20.98
CA GLU A 75 26.43 -35.41 -20.51
C GLU A 75 27.68 -36.22 -20.87
N GLU A 76 28.30 -35.92 -22.01
CA GLU A 76 29.51 -36.57 -22.52
C GLU A 76 30.70 -36.40 -21.56
N TYR A 77 30.71 -35.33 -20.75
CA TYR A 77 31.78 -35.04 -19.80
C TYR A 77 31.45 -35.45 -18.36
N ARG A 78 30.28 -36.04 -18.09
CA ARG A 78 29.84 -36.39 -16.72
C ARG A 78 30.37 -37.71 -16.20
N ALA A 79 30.93 -38.56 -17.05
CA ALA A 79 31.54 -39.83 -16.62
C ALA A 79 32.69 -39.66 -15.60
N SER A 80 33.19 -38.43 -15.44
CA SER A 80 34.33 -38.09 -14.58
C SER A 80 33.98 -37.82 -13.12
N PHE A 81 32.70 -37.70 -12.74
CA PHE A 81 32.31 -37.46 -11.35
C PHE A 81 30.88 -37.96 -11.05
N LYS A 82 30.57 -38.14 -9.75
CA LYS A 82 29.21 -38.40 -9.29
C LYS A 82 28.48 -37.07 -9.09
N GLU A 83 27.30 -36.92 -9.70
CA GLU A 83 26.50 -35.69 -9.58
C GLU A 83 26.13 -35.35 -8.13
N SER A 84 25.92 -36.37 -7.28
CA SER A 84 25.57 -36.20 -5.86
C SER A 84 26.65 -35.49 -5.04
N ASP A 85 27.90 -35.53 -5.50
CA ASP A 85 29.06 -35.05 -4.76
C ASP A 85 29.65 -33.79 -5.42
N PHE A 86 28.95 -33.22 -6.40
CA PHE A 86 29.46 -32.12 -7.21
C PHE A 86 29.56 -30.81 -6.41
N ILE A 87 30.79 -30.27 -6.36
CA ILE A 87 31.08 -28.94 -5.82
C ILE A 87 31.51 -28.04 -6.98
N CYS A 88 30.87 -26.88 -7.13
CA CYS A 88 31.20 -25.98 -8.24
C CYS A 88 32.57 -25.31 -8.03
N PRO A 89 33.25 -24.89 -9.12
CA PRO A 89 34.56 -24.24 -9.02
C PRO A 89 34.59 -23.00 -8.12
N LEU A 90 33.48 -22.25 -8.03
CA LEU A 90 33.36 -21.09 -7.14
C LEU A 90 33.42 -21.48 -5.66
N CYS A 91 32.71 -22.55 -5.28
CA CYS A 91 32.76 -23.07 -3.90
C CYS A 91 34.14 -23.64 -3.58
N THR A 92 34.76 -24.37 -4.52
CA THR A 92 36.13 -24.88 -4.34
C THR A 92 37.15 -23.76 -4.20
N SER A 93 36.89 -22.59 -4.80
CA SER A 93 37.76 -21.41 -4.73
C SER A 93 37.55 -20.56 -3.46
N GLY A 94 36.63 -20.95 -2.57
CA GLY A 94 36.43 -20.28 -1.28
C GLY A 94 35.57 -19.00 -1.32
N TYR A 95 34.76 -18.81 -2.36
CA TYR A 95 33.80 -17.69 -2.40
C TYR A 95 32.63 -17.90 -1.43
N ASP A 96 32.08 -16.78 -0.94
CA ASP A 96 30.88 -16.79 -0.11
C ASP A 96 29.71 -17.48 -0.83
N VAL A 97 29.08 -18.41 -0.11
CA VAL A 97 28.03 -19.29 -0.64
C VAL A 97 26.68 -18.57 -0.68
N THR A 98 26.47 -17.61 0.22
CA THR A 98 25.21 -16.88 0.40
C THR A 98 25.45 -15.37 0.38
N THR A 99 24.40 -14.61 0.04
CA THR A 99 24.44 -13.14 0.03
C THR A 99 23.18 -12.61 0.69
N THR A 100 23.32 -11.64 1.60
CA THR A 100 22.19 -10.94 2.21
C THR A 100 21.77 -9.79 1.31
N LEU A 101 20.48 -9.72 0.99
CA LEU A 101 19.90 -8.68 0.15
C LEU A 101 18.63 -8.15 0.78
N GLU A 102 18.43 -6.84 0.72
CA GLU A 102 17.14 -6.23 1.03
C GLU A 102 16.26 -6.24 -0.22
N VAL A 103 15.10 -6.88 -0.12
CA VAL A 103 14.18 -7.06 -1.23
C VAL A 103 12.80 -6.57 -0.82
N THR A 104 12.12 -5.85 -1.73
CA THR A 104 10.73 -5.48 -1.52
C THR A 104 9.82 -6.67 -1.79
N PRO A 105 8.68 -6.81 -1.09
CA PRO A 105 7.72 -7.88 -1.36
C PRO A 105 7.33 -7.96 -2.86
N TYR A 106 7.24 -6.82 -3.54
CA TYR A 106 6.93 -6.75 -4.97
C TYR A 106 7.94 -7.46 -5.88
N LYS A 107 9.22 -7.34 -5.58
CA LYS A 107 10.25 -8.04 -6.37
C LYS A 107 10.18 -9.54 -6.13
N LEU A 108 9.84 -9.98 -4.91
CA LEU A 108 9.58 -11.38 -4.62
C LEU A 108 8.32 -11.90 -5.32
N PHE A 109 7.27 -11.08 -5.42
CA PHE A 109 6.02 -11.46 -6.09
C PHE A 109 6.18 -11.66 -7.59
N ALA A 110 7.07 -10.90 -8.24
CA ALA A 110 7.32 -11.03 -9.67
C ALA A 110 7.77 -12.46 -10.06
N GLU A 111 8.50 -13.14 -9.15
CA GLU A 111 9.00 -14.49 -9.39
C GLU A 111 8.17 -15.59 -8.71
N ASN A 112 7.65 -15.37 -7.50
CA ASN A 112 6.97 -16.41 -6.71
C ASN A 112 5.45 -16.36 -6.78
N THR A 113 4.86 -15.37 -7.47
CA THR A 113 3.43 -15.03 -7.42
C THR A 113 2.94 -14.67 -6.01
N PHE A 114 1.64 -14.43 -5.83
CA PHE A 114 1.01 -14.19 -4.52
C PHE A 114 0.49 -15.46 -3.84
N SER A 115 0.47 -16.60 -4.54
CA SER A 115 -0.12 -17.85 -4.05
C SER A 115 0.53 -18.41 -2.78
N TRP A 116 1.81 -18.09 -2.54
CA TRP A 116 2.50 -18.47 -1.31
C TRP A 116 2.06 -17.64 -0.09
N LEU A 117 1.53 -16.43 -0.31
CA LEU A 117 1.13 -15.51 0.75
C LEU A 117 -0.38 -15.50 0.99
N VAL A 118 -1.18 -15.64 -0.07
CA VAL A 118 -2.64 -15.63 -0.03
C VAL A 118 -3.14 -16.89 -0.73
N GLN A 119 -3.82 -17.74 0.04
CA GLN A 119 -4.37 -19.00 -0.44
C GLN A 119 -5.89 -18.94 -0.42
N ASP A 120 -6.50 -19.46 -1.48
CA ASP A 120 -7.95 -19.58 -1.62
C ASP A 120 -8.33 -21.06 -1.51
N ALA A 121 -9.28 -21.38 -0.63
CA ALA A 121 -9.79 -22.73 -0.43
C ALA A 121 -10.43 -23.34 -1.69
N ASN A 122 -10.92 -22.52 -2.62
CA ASN A 122 -11.48 -22.97 -3.91
C ASN A 122 -10.40 -23.18 -4.99
N GLY A 123 -9.12 -23.11 -4.61
CA GLY A 123 -7.97 -23.32 -5.48
C GLY A 123 -7.28 -22.02 -5.89
N PRO A 124 -6.01 -22.11 -6.34
CA PRO A 124 -5.19 -20.95 -6.71
C PRO A 124 -5.72 -20.20 -7.95
N GLU A 125 -6.63 -20.80 -8.72
CA GLU A 125 -7.04 -20.33 -10.03
C GLU A 125 -8.03 -19.15 -9.98
N VAL A 126 -8.84 -18.98 -8.92
CA VAL A 126 -9.88 -17.93 -8.93
C VAL A 126 -9.33 -16.55 -8.53
N CYS A 127 -8.34 -16.51 -7.64
CA CYS A 127 -7.73 -15.26 -7.21
C CYS A 127 -6.60 -14.79 -8.14
N PHE A 128 -5.90 -15.68 -8.87
CA PHE A 128 -4.64 -15.36 -9.56
C PHE A 128 -4.62 -15.71 -11.07
N GLN A 129 -5.77 -15.92 -11.70
CA GLN A 129 -5.85 -16.17 -13.13
C GLN A 129 -5.23 -14.99 -13.93
N LYS A 130 -4.63 -15.31 -15.08
CA LYS A 130 -3.96 -14.33 -15.97
C LYS A 130 -4.87 -13.18 -16.42
N ASP A 131 -6.18 -13.43 -16.49
CA ASP A 131 -7.23 -12.44 -16.82
C ASP A 131 -7.89 -11.83 -15.56
N PHE A 132 -7.68 -12.45 -14.40
CA PHE A 132 -8.06 -11.97 -13.06
C PHE A 132 -6.79 -11.68 -12.27
N ASN A 133 -6.01 -10.73 -12.76
CA ASN A 133 -4.91 -10.23 -11.95
C ASN A 133 -5.51 -9.69 -10.64
N PHE A 134 -5.18 -10.35 -9.53
CA PHE A 134 -5.24 -9.77 -8.20
C PHE A 134 -4.27 -8.58 -8.17
N HIS A 135 -4.68 -7.47 -8.79
CA HIS A 135 -3.97 -6.23 -8.75
C HIS A 135 -4.25 -5.59 -7.39
N ILE A 136 -3.64 -6.13 -6.32
CA ILE A 136 -3.58 -5.48 -5.00
C ILE A 136 -3.10 -4.02 -5.16
N ARG A 137 -2.40 -3.71 -6.25
CA ARG A 137 -1.92 -2.39 -6.60
C ARG A 137 -3.01 -1.41 -7.06
N SER A 138 -4.14 -1.86 -7.61
CA SER A 138 -5.20 -0.99 -8.16
C SER A 138 -6.59 -1.23 -7.57
N GLU A 139 -6.83 -2.37 -6.92
CA GLU A 139 -8.11 -2.65 -6.27
C GLU A 139 -7.99 -2.51 -4.75
N SER A 140 -8.90 -1.74 -4.16
CA SER A 140 -9.10 -1.73 -2.72
C SER A 140 -9.66 -3.06 -2.23
N ILE A 141 -9.42 -3.39 -0.96
CA ILE A 141 -10.02 -4.58 -0.31
C ILE A 141 -11.56 -4.55 -0.44
N PHE A 142 -12.18 -3.37 -0.40
CA PHE A 142 -13.61 -3.22 -0.59
C PHE A 142 -14.08 -3.66 -1.99
N GLN A 143 -13.39 -3.24 -3.05
CA GLN A 143 -13.70 -3.68 -4.42
C GLN A 143 -13.56 -5.20 -4.58
N ILE A 144 -12.55 -5.78 -3.93
CA ILE A 144 -12.34 -7.24 -3.90
C ILE A 144 -13.52 -7.94 -3.22
N PHE A 145 -13.95 -7.44 -2.05
CA PHE A 145 -15.14 -7.96 -1.34
C PHE A 145 -16.43 -7.84 -2.16
N THR A 146 -16.63 -6.71 -2.84
CA THR A 146 -17.83 -6.49 -3.67
C THR A 146 -17.88 -7.48 -4.84
N ARG A 147 -16.74 -7.80 -5.46
CA ARG A 147 -16.67 -8.71 -6.60
C ARG A 147 -16.78 -10.18 -6.21
N LEU A 148 -16.09 -10.60 -5.14
CA LEU A 148 -16.04 -12.00 -4.71
C LEU A 148 -17.23 -12.41 -3.84
N GLY A 149 -18.00 -11.44 -3.35
CA GLY A 149 -19.03 -11.65 -2.34
C GLY A 149 -18.44 -11.67 -0.93
N ILE A 150 -19.23 -11.20 0.02
CA ILE A 150 -18.87 -11.18 1.45
C ILE A 150 -19.08 -12.54 2.12
N GLU A 151 -20.00 -13.35 1.60
CA GLU A 151 -20.33 -14.64 2.19
C GLU A 151 -19.18 -15.62 2.02
N GLY A 152 -18.70 -16.15 3.15
CA GLY A 152 -17.64 -17.16 3.18
C GLY A 152 -16.25 -16.64 2.80
N PHE A 153 -16.06 -15.35 2.53
CA PHE A 153 -14.74 -14.80 2.14
C PHE A 153 -13.66 -15.07 3.20
N LEU A 154 -13.98 -14.80 4.47
CA LEU A 154 -13.04 -14.98 5.59
C LEU A 154 -12.71 -16.47 5.83
N SER A 155 -13.64 -17.38 5.57
CA SER A 155 -13.39 -18.82 5.64
C SER A 155 -12.62 -19.36 4.43
N ARG A 156 -12.72 -18.66 3.29
CA ARG A 156 -12.14 -19.04 2.01
C ARG A 156 -10.69 -18.58 1.86
N ILE A 157 -10.37 -17.37 2.31
CA ILE A 157 -9.05 -16.78 2.16
C ILE A 157 -8.19 -17.06 3.40
N ARG A 158 -7.05 -17.71 3.18
CA ARG A 158 -6.00 -17.90 4.19
C ARG A 158 -4.83 -16.98 3.87
N LEU A 159 -4.44 -16.19 4.86
CA LEU A 159 -3.24 -15.34 4.81
C LEU A 159 -2.07 -16.06 5.46
N PHE A 160 -0.90 -15.92 4.84
CA PHE A 160 0.35 -16.57 5.18
C PHE A 160 0.32 -18.10 4.96
N PRO A 161 1.44 -18.69 4.53
CA PRO A 161 1.49 -20.13 4.31
C PRO A 161 1.53 -20.88 5.64
N SER A 162 0.91 -22.07 5.68
CA SER A 162 0.96 -22.95 6.86
C SER A 162 2.29 -23.71 6.98
N SER A 163 3.01 -23.86 5.87
CA SER A 163 4.34 -24.47 5.79
C SER A 163 5.36 -23.47 5.29
N GLU A 164 6.65 -23.78 5.44
CA GLU A 164 7.72 -22.91 4.94
C GLU A 164 7.69 -22.83 3.40
N PRO A 165 7.50 -21.63 2.82
CA PRO A 165 7.41 -21.49 1.39
C PRO A 165 8.79 -21.61 0.75
N GLN A 166 8.89 -22.34 -0.37
CA GLN A 166 10.11 -22.38 -1.18
C GLN A 166 10.16 -21.16 -2.10
N LEU A 167 10.66 -20.05 -1.56
CA LEU A 167 10.77 -18.80 -2.29
C LEU A 167 12.07 -18.69 -3.08
N ARG A 168 12.01 -17.92 -4.17
CA ARG A 168 13.13 -17.63 -5.06
C ARG A 168 13.29 -16.14 -5.31
N TYR A 169 14.52 -15.71 -5.56
CA TYR A 169 14.83 -14.35 -6.01
C TYR A 169 15.93 -14.39 -7.05
N ASP A 170 15.66 -13.83 -8.23
CA ASP A 170 16.48 -13.95 -9.43
C ASP A 170 16.88 -15.41 -9.74
N GLY A 171 15.96 -16.34 -9.51
CA GLY A 171 16.17 -17.78 -9.73
C GLY A 171 16.94 -18.52 -8.65
N LYS A 172 17.43 -17.83 -7.61
CA LYS A 172 18.12 -18.43 -6.48
C LYS A 172 17.15 -18.69 -5.32
N PRO A 173 17.32 -19.78 -4.54
CA PRO A 173 16.48 -20.05 -3.38
C PRO A 173 16.73 -19.03 -2.26
N ILE A 174 15.67 -18.68 -1.54
CA ILE A 174 15.73 -17.87 -0.31
C ILE A 174 15.83 -18.82 0.87
N HIS A 175 16.87 -18.64 1.68
CA HIS A 175 17.18 -19.53 2.81
C HIS A 175 16.47 -19.15 4.12
N ASN A 176 16.02 -17.90 4.25
CA ASN A 176 15.38 -17.36 5.46
C ASN A 176 13.88 -17.09 5.24
N SER A 177 13.21 -17.98 4.50
CA SER A 177 11.80 -17.83 4.13
C SER A 177 10.89 -17.79 5.37
N LYS A 178 11.21 -18.59 6.40
CA LYS A 178 10.50 -18.57 7.68
C LYS A 178 10.57 -17.21 8.39
N GLU A 179 11.76 -16.65 8.53
CA GLU A 179 11.98 -15.36 9.18
C GLU A 179 11.27 -14.22 8.42
N LEU A 180 11.29 -14.30 7.08
CA LEU A 180 10.60 -13.34 6.22
C LEU A 180 9.08 -13.36 6.47
N VAL A 181 8.47 -14.56 6.54
CA VAL A 181 7.03 -14.70 6.85
C VAL A 181 6.71 -14.11 8.22
N SER A 182 7.53 -14.42 9.24
CA SER A 182 7.33 -13.88 10.60
C SER A 182 7.45 -12.35 10.64
N ALA A 183 8.39 -11.76 9.88
CA ALA A 183 8.51 -10.31 9.77
C ALA A 183 7.27 -9.67 9.15
N LEU A 184 6.72 -10.27 8.07
CA LEU A 184 5.49 -9.79 7.44
C LEU A 184 4.27 -9.91 8.37
N GLN A 185 4.14 -11.03 9.10
CA GLN A 185 3.07 -11.21 10.09
C GLN A 185 3.12 -10.13 11.18
N LYS A 186 4.32 -9.83 11.68
CA LYS A 186 4.53 -8.78 12.68
C LYS A 186 4.15 -7.40 12.14
N LEU A 187 4.53 -7.07 10.90
CA LEU A 187 4.15 -5.81 10.27
C LEU A 187 2.63 -5.63 10.16
N VAL A 188 1.91 -6.70 9.80
CA VAL A 188 0.43 -6.69 9.73
C VAL A 188 -0.17 -6.54 11.13
N ALA A 189 0.34 -7.29 12.11
CA ALA A 189 -0.15 -7.26 13.49
C ALA A 189 0.08 -5.88 14.15
N ASP A 190 1.22 -5.24 13.86
CA ASP A 190 1.55 -3.92 14.40
C ASP A 190 0.67 -2.80 13.81
N GLY A 191 -0.08 -3.09 12.72
CA GLY A 191 -1.01 -2.13 12.10
C GLY A 191 -0.35 -0.86 11.57
N LYS A 192 0.97 -0.84 11.48
CA LYS A 192 1.75 0.30 11.00
C LYS A 192 1.85 0.23 9.49
N THR A 193 0.86 0.81 8.81
CA THR A 193 1.05 1.22 7.42
C THR A 193 2.11 2.33 7.41
N SER A 194 3.31 1.98 6.95
CA SER A 194 4.43 2.92 6.77
C SER A 194 4.21 3.89 5.61
N ASP A 195 3.10 3.74 4.88
CA ASP A 195 2.77 4.60 3.78
C ASP A 195 2.35 5.98 4.29
N ASN A 196 2.95 7.02 3.72
CA ASN A 196 2.49 8.41 3.84
C ASN A 196 1.14 8.63 3.13
N LYS A 197 0.20 7.69 3.23
CA LYS A 197 -1.14 7.77 2.68
C LYS A 197 -2.07 8.44 3.66
N CYS A 198 -2.94 9.29 3.14
CA CYS A 198 -4.00 9.89 3.94
C CYS A 198 -5.07 8.84 4.25
N SER A 199 -5.43 8.65 5.52
CA SER A 199 -6.51 7.75 5.92
C SER A 199 -7.90 8.18 5.44
N LEU A 200 -8.08 9.43 4.98
CA LEU A 200 -9.37 9.94 4.51
C LEU A 200 -9.53 9.85 2.99
N CYS A 201 -8.55 10.32 2.20
CA CYS A 201 -8.62 10.26 0.74
C CYS A 201 -7.87 9.07 0.12
N PHE A 202 -7.12 8.32 0.92
CA PHE A 202 -6.28 7.19 0.50
C PHE A 202 -5.15 7.51 -0.48
N ASP A 203 -4.95 8.79 -0.83
CA ASP A 203 -3.88 9.24 -1.71
C ASP A 203 -2.50 9.23 -1.04
N GLN A 204 -1.48 8.98 -1.85
CA GLN A 204 -0.08 9.14 -1.47
C GLN A 204 0.24 10.62 -1.23
N CYS A 205 0.71 10.94 -0.03
CA CYS A 205 1.05 12.30 0.37
C CYS A 205 2.54 12.41 0.70
N ARG A 206 3.13 13.59 0.52
CA ARG A 206 4.51 13.85 0.99
C ARG A 206 4.62 13.84 2.50
N LYS A 207 3.56 14.27 3.19
CA LYS A 207 3.48 14.37 4.64
C LYS A 207 2.06 14.17 5.11
N VAL A 208 1.92 13.40 6.18
CA VAL A 208 0.65 13.14 6.86
C VAL A 208 0.74 13.56 8.32
N TYR A 209 -0.36 14.08 8.84
CA TYR A 209 -0.47 14.64 10.19
C TYR A 209 -1.48 13.83 11.00
N PRO A 210 -1.41 13.83 12.34
CA PRO A 210 -2.42 13.18 13.17
C PRO A 210 -3.83 13.69 12.83
N ALA A 211 -4.82 12.80 12.74
CA ALA A 211 -6.19 13.17 12.40
C ALA A 211 -6.85 14.06 13.48
N CYS A 212 -6.56 13.79 14.75
CA CYS A 212 -7.15 14.55 15.87
C CYS A 212 -6.19 14.84 17.03
N GLY A 213 -4.97 14.29 16.99
CA GLY A 213 -3.94 14.51 18.02
C GLY A 213 -4.24 13.90 19.39
N ARG A 214 -5.28 13.08 19.53
CA ARG A 214 -5.58 12.33 20.77
C ARG A 214 -4.76 11.05 20.83
N ASP A 215 -4.32 10.70 22.03
CA ASP A 215 -3.68 9.42 22.30
C ASP A 215 -4.64 8.26 21.97
N GLY A 216 -4.07 7.21 21.36
CA GLY A 216 -4.82 6.04 20.87
C GLY A 216 -5.57 6.26 19.55
N CYS A 217 -5.42 7.39 18.86
CA CYS A 217 -5.87 7.52 17.48
C CYS A 217 -4.67 7.39 16.52
N PRO A 218 -4.47 6.23 15.86
CA PRO A 218 -3.32 6.03 14.98
C PRO A 218 -3.48 6.71 13.62
N GLN A 219 -4.66 7.28 13.34
CA GLN A 219 -5.05 7.73 12.01
C GLN A 219 -4.35 9.03 11.61
N ARG A 220 -3.93 9.10 10.35
CA ARG A 220 -3.19 10.25 9.80
C ARG A 220 -3.86 10.76 8.53
N MET A 221 -3.84 12.06 8.33
CA MET A 221 -4.49 12.74 7.22
C MET A 221 -3.53 13.72 6.54
N CYS A 222 -3.72 13.95 5.25
CA CYS A 222 -3.05 15.03 4.56
C CYS A 222 -3.60 16.39 5.01
N ALA A 223 -2.83 17.46 4.79
CA ALA A 223 -3.22 18.81 5.19
C ALA A 223 -4.55 19.24 4.55
N THR A 224 -4.77 18.93 3.27
CA THR A 224 -6.00 19.28 2.55
C THR A 224 -7.23 18.59 3.13
N CYS A 225 -7.12 17.31 3.50
CA CYS A 225 -8.20 16.58 4.16
C CYS A 225 -8.46 17.10 5.58
N LEU A 226 -7.43 17.46 6.34
CA LEU A 226 -7.58 18.05 7.68
C LEU A 226 -8.30 19.38 7.62
N GLU A 227 -7.85 20.25 6.72
CA GLU A 227 -8.49 21.54 6.49
C GLU A 227 -9.93 21.35 6.04
N ARG A 228 -10.18 20.55 5.01
CA ARG A 228 -11.54 20.34 4.49
C ARG A 228 -12.50 19.78 5.54
N TRP A 229 -12.06 18.79 6.32
CA TRP A 229 -12.90 18.17 7.34
C TRP A 229 -13.25 19.14 8.46
N HIS A 230 -12.23 19.80 9.02
CA HIS A 230 -12.46 20.68 10.17
C HIS A 230 -13.03 22.05 9.75
N LYS A 231 -12.75 22.55 8.52
CA LYS A 231 -13.30 23.84 8.00
C LYS A 231 -14.74 23.76 7.54
N HIS A 232 -15.37 22.60 7.59
CA HIS A 232 -16.78 22.48 7.25
C HIS A 232 -17.68 23.28 8.20
N ASN A 233 -17.21 23.52 9.44
CA ASN A 233 -17.84 24.45 10.37
C ASN A 233 -17.12 25.80 10.30
N SER A 234 -17.86 26.86 9.95
CA SER A 234 -17.34 28.23 9.85
C SER A 234 -18.38 29.24 10.33
N ALA A 235 -17.92 30.43 10.70
CA ALA A 235 -18.77 31.53 11.15
C ALA A 235 -19.79 31.91 10.08
N GLY A 236 -21.03 32.15 10.48
CA GLY A 236 -22.15 32.46 9.59
C GLY A 236 -22.73 31.26 8.84
N CYS A 237 -22.34 30.03 9.17
CA CYS A 237 -22.83 28.80 8.54
C CYS A 237 -23.57 27.89 9.54
N VAL A 238 -24.35 26.94 9.01
CA VAL A 238 -24.96 25.86 9.79
C VAL A 238 -23.87 25.01 10.43
N ILE A 239 -24.03 24.68 11.71
CA ILE A 239 -23.09 23.81 12.43
C ILE A 239 -23.37 22.36 12.07
N ASN A 240 -22.42 21.73 11.41
CA ASN A 240 -22.37 20.29 11.22
C ASN A 240 -21.75 19.62 12.46
N THR A 241 -22.63 19.16 13.35
CA THR A 241 -22.25 18.48 14.60
C THR A 241 -21.46 17.20 14.38
N GLU A 242 -21.62 16.53 13.22
CA GLU A 242 -20.91 15.28 12.92
C GLU A 242 -19.43 15.54 12.55
N MET A 243 -19.10 16.74 12.08
CA MET A 243 -17.74 17.16 11.72
C MET A 243 -17.00 17.90 12.84
N LEU A 244 -17.58 17.97 14.05
CA LEU A 244 -16.87 18.47 15.24
C LEU A 244 -15.86 17.45 15.78
N GLY A 245 -16.12 16.16 15.55
CA GLY A 245 -15.25 15.05 15.97
C GLY A 245 -14.24 14.63 14.91
N CYS A 246 -13.27 13.82 15.35
CA CYS A 246 -12.39 13.08 14.45
C CYS A 246 -13.22 12.16 13.52
N PRO A 247 -12.94 12.11 12.20
CA PRO A 247 -13.67 11.23 11.27
C PRO A 247 -13.56 9.74 11.63
N PHE A 248 -12.51 9.36 12.36
CA PHE A 248 -12.21 7.96 12.67
C PHE A 248 -12.61 7.57 14.09
N CYS A 249 -12.08 8.26 15.11
CA CYS A 249 -12.31 7.89 16.51
C CYS A 249 -13.46 8.65 17.16
N ARG A 250 -14.11 9.58 16.44
CA ARG A 250 -15.24 10.42 16.88
C ARG A 250 -15.00 11.31 18.11
N ARG A 251 -13.85 11.19 18.78
CA ARG A 251 -13.43 12.10 19.85
C ARG A 251 -13.11 13.49 19.31
N TYR A 252 -13.34 14.51 20.14
CA TYR A 252 -12.98 15.89 19.81
C TYR A 252 -11.45 16.04 19.67
N PRO A 253 -10.98 16.66 18.57
CA PRO A 253 -9.56 16.93 18.37
C PRO A 253 -8.96 17.79 19.49
N ILE A 254 -7.64 17.73 19.65
CA ILE A 254 -6.94 18.60 20.60
C ILE A 254 -7.01 20.07 20.13
N PRO A 255 -7.20 21.05 21.03
CA PRO A 255 -7.33 22.46 20.65
C PRO A 255 -6.16 22.99 19.80
N ARG A 256 -4.93 22.56 20.10
CA ARG A 256 -3.73 22.92 19.33
C ARG A 256 -3.83 22.53 17.84
N LEU A 257 -4.48 21.41 17.54
CA LEU A 257 -4.68 20.96 16.16
C LEU A 257 -5.71 21.87 15.47
N LEU A 258 -6.84 22.16 16.13
CA LEU A 258 -7.88 23.03 15.59
C LEU A 258 -7.39 24.47 15.37
N ALA A 259 -6.62 25.03 16.30
CA ALA A 259 -6.03 26.35 16.19
C ALA A 259 -5.09 26.46 14.98
N LYS A 260 -4.26 25.43 14.73
CA LYS A 260 -3.33 25.40 13.58
C LYS A 260 -4.05 25.41 12.23
N TYR A 261 -5.19 24.73 12.14
CA TYR A 261 -5.98 24.67 10.91
C TYR A 261 -7.07 25.76 10.85
N GLY A 262 -6.97 26.78 11.71
CA GLY A 262 -7.71 28.05 11.65
C GLY A 262 -9.13 27.99 12.20
N LEU A 263 -9.43 27.06 13.10
CA LEU A 263 -10.81 26.74 13.45
C LEU A 263 -11.07 26.94 14.93
N LEU A 264 -11.52 28.15 15.22
CA LEU A 264 -12.05 28.60 16.50
C LEU A 264 -13.44 28.00 16.81
N ILE A 265 -13.85 26.92 16.13
CA ILE A 265 -15.10 26.21 16.45
C ILE A 265 -15.13 25.72 17.90
N HIS A 266 -13.95 25.47 18.49
CA HIS A 266 -13.81 25.11 19.89
C HIS A 266 -14.00 26.29 20.86
N SER A 267 -13.94 27.53 20.37
CA SER A 267 -14.24 28.74 21.15
C SER A 267 -15.64 29.29 20.87
N VAL A 268 -16.46 28.58 20.08
CA VAL A 268 -17.86 28.93 19.88
C VAL A 268 -18.63 28.63 21.15
N GLU A 269 -19.25 29.66 21.70
CA GLU A 269 -20.09 29.53 22.88
C GLU A 269 -21.33 28.68 22.59
N ASP A 270 -21.81 27.95 23.59
CA ASP A 270 -23.03 27.11 23.51
C ASP A 270 -22.98 25.97 22.46
N ILE A 271 -21.79 25.62 21.95
CA ILE A 271 -21.65 24.51 20.99
C ILE A 271 -22.08 23.15 21.58
N ASP A 272 -22.00 23.00 22.90
CA ASP A 272 -22.50 21.85 23.64
C ASP A 272 -24.03 21.72 23.56
N LYS A 273 -24.77 22.84 23.53
CA LYS A 273 -26.23 22.84 23.27
C LYS A 273 -26.52 22.32 21.86
N ALA A 274 -25.75 22.79 20.88
CA ALA A 274 -25.88 22.32 19.50
C ALA A 274 -25.66 20.80 19.36
N VAL A 275 -24.72 20.24 20.12
CA VAL A 275 -24.47 18.80 20.15
C VAL A 275 -25.58 18.02 20.86
N ARG A 276 -26.04 18.50 22.04
CA ARG A 276 -27.11 17.85 22.83
C ARG A 276 -28.42 17.80 22.06
N ASP A 277 -28.83 18.93 21.50
CA ASP A 277 -30.14 19.09 20.88
C ASP A 277 -30.11 18.85 19.38
N LYS A 278 -29.03 18.26 18.86
CA LYS A 278 -28.86 18.04 17.42
C LYS A 278 -30.04 17.33 16.78
N ARG A 279 -30.79 16.46 17.47
CA ARG A 279 -31.96 15.79 16.84
C ARG A 279 -33.20 16.68 16.73
N LYS A 280 -33.28 17.76 17.50
CA LYS A 280 -34.45 18.64 17.61
C LYS A 280 -34.27 19.94 16.86
N PHE A 281 -33.08 20.54 16.90
CA PHE A 281 -32.83 21.85 16.32
C PHE A 281 -31.66 21.85 15.34
N ILE A 282 -31.72 22.76 14.38
CA ILE A 282 -30.61 23.13 13.52
C ILE A 282 -29.98 24.37 14.14
N TYR A 283 -28.69 24.26 14.47
CA TYR A 283 -27.90 25.37 15.00
C TYR A 283 -27.01 25.96 13.90
N ALA A 284 -26.75 27.27 13.98
CA ALA A 284 -25.75 27.96 13.19
C ALA A 284 -24.78 28.73 14.09
N TRP A 285 -23.58 28.96 13.56
CA TRP A 285 -22.57 29.79 14.21
C TRP A 285 -22.84 31.24 13.80
N CYS A 286 -23.23 32.09 14.74
CA CYS A 286 -23.42 33.52 14.48
C CYS A 286 -22.09 34.16 14.06
N PHE A 287 -22.11 34.93 12.97
CA PHE A 287 -20.92 35.63 12.48
C PHE A 287 -20.43 36.72 13.45
N GLU A 288 -21.33 37.36 14.20
CA GLU A 288 -21.02 38.50 15.06
C GLU A 288 -20.62 38.10 16.49
N CYS A 289 -21.52 37.44 17.24
CA CYS A 289 -21.26 37.09 18.64
C CYS A 289 -20.46 35.79 18.84
N ALA A 290 -20.15 35.06 17.76
CA ALA A 290 -19.49 33.76 17.81
C ALA A 290 -20.18 32.69 18.69
N THR A 291 -21.49 32.83 18.96
CA THR A 291 -22.29 31.84 19.70
C THR A 291 -23.02 30.88 18.75
N ALA A 292 -23.22 29.63 19.18
CA ALA A 292 -24.10 28.67 18.52
C ALA A 292 -25.57 28.98 18.86
N LYS A 293 -26.39 29.31 17.87
CA LYS A 293 -27.79 29.71 18.05
C LYS A 293 -28.72 28.84 17.23
N VAL A 294 -29.92 28.61 17.75
CA VAL A 294 -30.98 27.85 17.05
C VAL A 294 -31.47 28.68 15.86
N VAL A 295 -31.46 28.08 14.68
CA VAL A 295 -32.05 28.66 13.46
C VAL A 295 -33.48 28.19 13.27
N ARG A 296 -33.73 26.89 13.48
CA ARG A 296 -35.05 26.29 13.35
C ARG A 296 -35.12 24.90 13.97
N GLU A 297 -36.32 24.39 14.15
CA GLU A 297 -36.58 22.99 14.50
C GLU A 297 -36.32 22.06 13.29
N ARG A 298 -35.87 20.83 13.58
CA ARG A 298 -35.76 19.75 12.59
C ARG A 298 -37.14 19.14 12.39
N SER A 299 -37.75 19.39 11.23
CA SER A 299 -38.95 18.68 10.78
C SER A 299 -38.60 17.76 9.61
N CYS A 300 -39.20 16.56 9.59
CA CYS A 300 -38.97 15.55 8.55
C CYS A 300 -39.58 15.92 7.18
N THR A 301 -40.24 17.07 7.04
CA THR A 301 -41.07 17.43 5.88
C THR A 301 -40.46 18.47 4.94
N LEU A 302 -39.16 18.79 5.05
CA LEU A 302 -38.52 19.78 4.18
C LEU A 302 -37.39 19.20 3.33
N GLY A 303 -37.37 19.68 2.07
CA GLY A 303 -36.44 19.32 1.00
C GLY A 303 -34.98 19.73 1.25
N LYS A 304 -34.31 20.31 0.24
CA LYS A 304 -32.85 20.52 0.20
C LYS A 304 -32.25 21.01 1.54
N PRO A 305 -31.03 20.56 1.89
CA PRO A 305 -30.33 20.99 3.10
C PRO A 305 -30.30 22.51 3.25
N LEU A 306 -30.47 23.01 4.49
CA LEU A 306 -30.37 24.44 4.77
C LEU A 306 -28.91 24.88 4.62
N GLU A 307 -28.64 25.71 3.63
CA GLU A 307 -27.32 26.32 3.42
C GLU A 307 -27.37 27.79 3.85
N LEU A 308 -26.59 28.14 4.88
CA LEU A 308 -26.42 29.50 5.35
C LEU A 308 -24.99 29.96 5.07
N LYS A 309 -24.82 31.24 4.70
CA LYS A 309 -23.53 31.92 4.57
C LYS A 309 -23.66 33.33 5.14
N GLY A 310 -22.72 33.75 5.98
CA GLY A 310 -22.75 35.08 6.59
C GLY A 310 -23.94 35.32 7.53
N TRP A 311 -24.49 34.26 8.12
CA TRP A 311 -25.64 34.35 9.00
C TRP A 311 -25.31 35.05 10.33
N ILE A 312 -26.20 35.95 10.75
CA ILE A 312 -26.15 36.70 12.00
C ILE A 312 -27.43 36.37 12.77
N CYS A 313 -27.34 36.11 14.07
CA CYS A 313 -28.51 35.84 14.89
C CYS A 313 -29.38 37.10 15.05
N ASP A 314 -30.67 36.89 15.29
CA ASP A 314 -31.63 38.00 15.42
C ASP A 314 -31.18 39.02 16.48
N GLU A 315 -30.70 38.56 17.64
CA GLU A 315 -30.17 39.42 18.71
C GLU A 315 -29.09 40.39 18.20
N CYS A 316 -28.08 39.88 17.49
CA CYS A 316 -27.02 40.71 16.92
C CYS A 316 -27.54 41.62 15.81
N LEU A 317 -28.48 41.13 15.00
CA LEU A 317 -29.09 41.93 13.94
C LEU A 317 -29.86 43.13 14.53
N TRP A 318 -30.63 42.92 15.61
CA TRP A 318 -31.34 43.98 16.32
C TRP A 318 -30.39 45.02 16.91
N GLU A 319 -29.28 44.59 17.51
CA GLU A 319 -28.27 45.52 18.03
C GLU A 319 -27.62 46.36 16.93
N ILE A 320 -27.29 45.76 15.79
CA ILE A 320 -26.72 46.47 14.63
C ILE A 320 -27.72 47.51 14.11
N LEU A 321 -29.00 47.15 13.99
CA LEU A 321 -30.05 48.06 13.54
C LEU A 321 -30.27 49.22 14.52
N ARG A 322 -30.29 48.93 15.83
CA ARG A 322 -30.44 49.96 16.87
C ARG A 322 -29.28 50.96 16.87
N LYS A 323 -28.03 50.50 16.69
CA LYS A 323 -26.87 51.39 16.62
C LYS A 323 -26.95 52.31 15.39
N ARG A 324 -27.35 51.76 14.24
CA ARG A 324 -27.53 52.53 12.99
C ARG A 324 -28.64 53.57 13.06
N SER A 325 -29.73 53.31 13.79
CA SER A 325 -30.80 54.30 13.95
C SER A 325 -30.41 55.47 14.85
N VAL A 326 -29.49 55.27 15.81
CA VAL A 326 -28.97 56.34 16.68
C VAL A 326 -27.99 57.25 15.92
N ASP A 327 -27.20 56.69 14.99
CA ASP A 327 -26.28 57.47 14.14
C ASP A 327 -27.00 58.37 13.11
N VAL A 328 -28.24 58.06 12.73
CA VAL A 328 -29.05 58.94 11.84
C VAL A 328 -29.70 60.08 12.62
N SER A 329 -30.06 59.85 13.88
CA SER A 329 -30.67 60.88 14.73
C SER A 329 -29.67 61.91 15.27
N THR A 330 -28.38 61.59 15.31
CA THR A 330 -27.31 62.51 15.75
C THR A 330 -26.80 63.45 14.65
N VAL A 331 -27.32 63.34 13.42
CA VAL A 331 -27.00 64.25 12.30
C VAL A 331 -28.05 65.38 12.14
N ILE A 332 -29.15 65.35 12.91
CA ILE A 332 -30.27 66.31 12.76
C ILE A 332 -30.25 67.43 13.84
N GLU A 333 -29.32 67.42 14.80
CA GLU A 333 -29.25 68.47 15.85
C GLU A 333 -28.11 69.51 15.67
N ASP A 334 -27.45 69.57 14.50
CA ASP A 334 -26.43 70.60 14.20
C ASP A 334 -26.63 71.27 12.82
N THR A 335 -27.87 71.66 12.50
CA THR A 335 -28.19 72.69 11.49
C THR A 335 -29.35 73.53 11.98
#